data_AF-A0A2R4JMP7-F1
#
_entry.id   AF-A0A2R4JMP7-F1
#
_cell.length_a   1.000
_cell.length_b   1.000
_cell.length_c   1.000
_cell.angle_alpha   90.00
_cell.angle_beta   90.00
_cell.angle_gamma   90.00
#
_symmetry.space_group_name_H-M   'P 1'
#
loop_
_entity.id
_entity.type
_entity.pdbx_description
1 polymer ?
#
loop_
_entity_poly.entity_id
_entity_poly.type
_entity_poly.pdbx_seq_one_letter_code
_entity_poly.pdbx_strand_id
1 'polypeptide(L)'
;MSDGETAGCAAGVPDRIPATAAAVGARLGRHHPVLWFLLSALSGAVTFFVWLCGIFSGGLDVGETCALRGQTYDDAYRSEHWREPSRFFPLHDKCNASYDLVPVWVNPALVLFSLVAVGSLLAACWTTFVRVRRFWRTRRTAR
;
A
#
# COMPACT_ATOMS: atom_id res chain seq x y z
N MET A 1 -31.40 43.80 -38.87
CA MET A 1 -31.67 44.23 -37.48
C MET A 1 -32.17 43.00 -36.73
N SER A 2 -31.55 42.69 -35.59
CA SER A 2 -31.77 41.56 -34.66
C SER A 2 -31.03 40.24 -34.91
N ASP A 3 -29.76 40.27 -34.52
CA ASP A 3 -29.07 39.45 -33.50
C ASP A 3 -29.78 38.27 -32.80
N GLY A 4 -28.95 37.27 -32.47
CA GLY A 4 -29.08 36.39 -31.28
C GLY A 4 -29.49 34.94 -31.59
N GLU A 5 -28.96 33.88 -31.00
CA GLU A 5 -27.90 33.69 -30.01
C GLU A 5 -27.65 32.17 -29.94
N THR A 6 -26.41 31.73 -30.09
CA THR A 6 -26.00 30.33 -29.88
C THR A 6 -25.86 30.05 -28.39
N ALA A 7 -26.77 29.28 -27.81
CA ALA A 7 -26.59 28.61 -26.51
C ALA A 7 -26.51 27.09 -26.79
N GLY A 8 -25.49 26.34 -26.41
CA GLY A 8 -24.67 26.45 -25.21
C GLY A 8 -24.94 25.27 -24.28
N CYS A 9 -24.82 24.03 -24.76
CA CYS A 9 -24.81 22.84 -23.88
C CYS A 9 -23.38 22.62 -23.37
N ALA A 10 -23.03 23.39 -22.36
CA ALA A 10 -21.79 23.22 -21.61
C ALA A 10 -21.83 21.91 -20.82
N ALA A 11 -20.83 21.07 -21.07
CA ALA A 11 -20.55 19.86 -20.32
C ALA A 11 -20.29 20.18 -18.84
N GLY A 12 -21.16 19.68 -17.95
CA GLY A 12 -20.90 19.65 -16.52
C GLY A 12 -19.94 18.52 -16.18
N VAL A 13 -18.64 18.82 -16.08
CA VAL A 13 -17.66 17.94 -15.44
C VAL A 13 -17.45 18.47 -14.01
N PRO A 14 -17.90 17.77 -12.96
CA PRO A 14 -17.63 18.16 -11.59
C PRO A 14 -16.26 17.61 -11.20
N ASP A 15 -15.20 18.41 -11.32
CA ASP A 15 -13.89 17.97 -10.85
C ASP A 15 -13.13 19.12 -10.17
N ARG A 16 -13.73 19.65 -9.09
CA ARG A 16 -13.00 20.49 -8.14
C ARG A 16 -12.42 19.59 -7.07
N ILE A 17 -11.29 18.95 -7.38
CA ILE A 17 -10.38 18.46 -6.34
C ILE A 17 -10.09 19.65 -5.41
N PRO A 18 -10.27 19.52 -4.08
CA PRO A 18 -10.08 20.62 -3.15
C PRO A 18 -8.66 21.16 -3.30
N ALA A 19 -8.55 22.46 -3.58
CA ALA A 19 -7.31 23.16 -3.88
C ALA A 19 -6.23 22.96 -2.80
N THR A 20 -6.64 22.63 -1.57
CA THR A 20 -5.78 22.31 -0.44
C THR A 20 -5.06 20.97 -0.60
N ALA A 21 -5.76 19.91 -1.00
CA ALA A 21 -5.15 18.59 -1.26
C ALA A 21 -4.17 18.66 -2.44
N ALA A 22 -4.55 19.39 -3.50
CA ALA A 22 -3.70 19.62 -4.66
C ALA A 22 -2.47 20.48 -4.32
N ALA A 23 -2.60 21.49 -3.46
CA ALA A 23 -1.49 22.36 -3.05
C ALA A 23 -0.50 21.67 -2.11
N VAL A 24 -0.98 20.82 -1.20
CA VAL A 24 -0.11 19.97 -0.35
C VAL A 24 0.64 18.97 -1.24
N GLY A 25 -0.06 18.29 -2.16
CA GLY A 25 0.57 17.39 -3.13
C GLY A 25 1.57 18.09 -4.06
N ALA A 26 1.29 19.33 -4.46
CA ALA A 26 2.17 20.11 -5.33
C ALA A 26 3.42 20.66 -4.62
N ARG A 27 3.31 21.09 -3.34
CA ARG A 27 4.48 21.53 -2.56
C ARG A 27 5.40 20.36 -2.20
N LEU A 28 4.81 19.20 -1.87
CA LEU A 28 5.55 17.98 -1.54
C LEU A 28 6.13 17.29 -2.80
N GLY A 29 5.46 17.39 -3.95
CA GLY A 29 5.95 16.89 -5.25
C GLY A 29 6.99 17.79 -5.96
N ARG A 30 7.19 19.02 -5.47
CA ARG A 30 8.22 19.94 -5.99
C ARG A 30 9.62 19.57 -5.50
N HIS A 31 9.75 18.92 -4.34
CA HIS A 31 11.02 18.50 -3.76
C HIS A 31 11.22 16.98 -3.95
N HIS A 32 12.01 16.64 -4.98
CA HIS A 32 12.55 15.32 -5.35
C HIS A 32 11.55 14.15 -5.58
N PRO A 33 11.20 13.78 -6.84
CA PRO A 33 10.55 12.50 -7.14
C PRO A 33 11.37 11.30 -6.63
N VAL A 34 12.69 11.48 -6.53
CA VAL A 34 13.60 10.53 -5.88
C VAL A 34 13.21 10.26 -4.43
N LEU A 35 12.76 11.27 -3.67
CA LEU A 35 12.35 11.08 -2.28
C LEU A 35 11.11 10.18 -2.18
N TRP A 36 10.15 10.35 -3.09
CA TRP A 36 8.96 9.50 -3.17
C TRP A 36 9.32 8.06 -3.56
N PHE A 37 10.26 7.88 -4.50
CA PHE A 37 10.78 6.56 -4.83
C PHE A 37 11.55 5.92 -3.67
N LEU A 38 12.41 6.68 -2.98
CA LEU A 38 13.14 6.20 -1.81
C LEU A 38 12.19 5.81 -0.68
N LEU A 39 11.16 6.61 -0.42
CA LEU A 39 10.13 6.31 0.57
C LEU A 39 9.38 5.02 0.20
N SER A 40 8.96 4.89 -1.07
CA SER A 40 8.31 3.68 -1.56
C SER A 40 9.20 2.45 -1.42
N ALA A 41 10.46 2.55 -1.87
CA ALA A 41 11.43 1.47 -1.78
C ALA A 41 11.72 1.08 -0.32
N LEU A 42 11.92 2.05 0.56
CA LEU A 42 12.16 1.81 1.98
C LEU A 42 10.95 1.15 2.64
N SER A 43 9.74 1.69 2.41
CA SER A 43 8.51 1.08 2.95
C SER A 43 8.28 -0.32 2.39
N GLY A 44 8.57 -0.57 1.11
CA GLY A 44 8.47 -1.89 0.51
C GLY A 44 9.47 -2.88 1.11
N ALA A 45 10.71 -2.45 1.35
CA ALA A 45 11.72 -3.27 2.03
C ALA A 45 11.30 -3.60 3.47
N VAL A 46 10.74 -2.63 4.20
CA VAL A 46 10.19 -2.87 5.55
C VAL A 46 9.01 -3.82 5.50
N THR A 47 8.04 -3.63 4.59
CA THR A 47 6.92 -4.56 4.41
C THR A 47 7.41 -5.97 4.13
N PHE A 48 8.39 -6.12 3.25
CA PHE A 48 8.98 -7.42 2.92
C PHE A 48 9.63 -8.07 4.14
N PHE A 49 10.40 -7.30 4.92
CA PHE A 49 11.01 -7.82 6.15
C PHE A 49 9.98 -8.23 7.19
N VAL A 50 8.95 -7.41 7.42
CA VAL A 50 7.83 -7.72 8.32
C VAL A 50 7.09 -8.99 7.87
N TRP A 51 6.89 -9.15 6.56
CA TRP A 51 6.26 -10.34 5.99
C TRP A 51 7.11 -11.60 6.20
N LEU A 52 8.44 -11.50 6.02
CA LEU A 52 9.35 -12.59 6.34
C LEU A 52 9.27 -12.96 7.83
N CYS A 53 9.31 -11.97 8.73
CA CYS A 53 9.15 -12.23 10.16
C CYS A 53 7.85 -12.97 10.47
N GLY A 54 6.75 -12.60 9.82
CA GLY A 54 5.45 -13.27 9.96
C GLY A 54 5.46 -14.72 9.48
N ILE A 55 6.01 -14.99 8.28
CA ILE A 55 6.10 -16.37 7.75
C ILE A 55 7.02 -17.24 8.58
N PHE A 56 8.14 -16.71 9.03
CA PHE A 56 9.10 -17.43 9.87
C PHE A 56 8.73 -17.43 11.36
N SER A 57 7.57 -16.88 11.74
CA SER A 57 7.10 -16.89 13.13
C SER A 57 6.87 -18.31 13.65
N GLY A 58 6.45 -19.23 12.76
CA GLY A 58 6.21 -20.65 13.02
C GLY A 58 7.47 -21.52 13.18
N GLY A 59 8.65 -21.02 12.79
CA GLY A 59 9.87 -21.81 12.75
C GLY A 59 9.88 -22.92 11.69
N LEU A 60 10.79 -23.88 11.83
CA LEU A 60 10.88 -25.09 10.99
C LEU A 60 9.78 -26.09 11.35
N ASP A 61 9.44 -26.17 12.62
CA ASP A 61 8.36 -26.97 13.17
C ASP A 61 7.53 -26.10 14.11
N VAL A 62 6.26 -25.90 13.74
CA VAL A 62 5.31 -25.09 14.50
C VAL A 62 5.04 -25.74 15.86
N GLY A 63 4.99 -27.08 15.93
CA GLY A 63 4.79 -27.82 17.17
C GLY A 63 5.94 -27.64 18.15
N GLU A 64 7.18 -27.69 17.67
CA GLU A 64 8.37 -27.40 18.51
C GLU A 64 8.38 -25.94 18.98
N THR A 65 8.07 -25.00 18.08
CA THR A 65 8.04 -23.57 18.42
C THR A 65 6.92 -23.25 19.43
N CYS A 66 5.77 -23.91 19.32
CA CYS A 66 4.68 -23.84 20.30
C CYS A 66 5.13 -24.35 21.67
N ALA A 67 5.80 -25.52 21.71
CA ALA A 67 6.31 -26.10 22.95
C ALA A 67 7.36 -25.18 23.61
N LEU A 68 8.27 -24.58 22.82
CA LEU A 68 9.26 -23.60 23.30
C LEU A 68 8.62 -22.34 23.90
N ARG A 69 7.41 -21.96 23.45
CA ARG A 69 6.62 -20.86 24.01
C ARG A 69 5.71 -21.29 25.16
N GLY A 70 5.81 -22.56 25.60
CA GLY A 70 5.00 -23.11 26.69
C GLY A 70 3.54 -23.35 26.32
N GLN A 71 3.23 -23.42 25.03
CA GLN A 71 1.88 -23.66 24.52
C GLN A 71 1.75 -25.09 24.01
N THR A 72 0.62 -25.73 24.28
CA THR A 72 0.31 -27.04 23.70
C THR A 72 -0.09 -26.86 22.25
N TYR A 73 0.56 -27.62 21.38
CA TYR A 73 0.21 -27.72 19.98
C TYR A 73 -1.01 -28.66 19.83
N ASP A 74 -2.08 -28.17 19.23
CA ASP A 74 -3.33 -28.90 19.04
C ASP A 74 -3.46 -29.38 17.58
N ASP A 75 -3.03 -30.63 17.36
CA ASP A 75 -3.12 -31.29 16.07
C ASP A 75 -4.56 -31.47 15.58
N ALA A 76 -5.50 -31.74 16.49
CA ALA A 76 -6.90 -31.91 16.12
C ALA A 76 -7.47 -30.60 15.59
N TYR A 77 -7.23 -29.49 16.30
CA TYR A 77 -7.63 -28.15 15.84
C TYR A 77 -7.00 -27.80 14.49
N ARG A 78 -5.71 -28.06 14.29
CA ARG A 78 -5.04 -27.76 13.00
C ARG A 78 -5.52 -28.63 11.85
N SER A 79 -5.87 -29.89 12.11
CA SER A 79 -6.41 -30.78 11.08
C SER A 79 -7.80 -30.32 10.61
N GLU A 80 -8.64 -29.82 11.52
CA GLU A 80 -9.95 -29.25 11.19
C GLU A 80 -9.82 -27.88 10.51
N HIS A 81 -8.83 -27.08 10.91
CA HIS A 81 -8.62 -25.70 10.44
C HIS A 81 -7.41 -25.55 9.50
N TRP A 82 -7.09 -26.58 8.72
CA TRP A 82 -5.91 -26.61 7.84
C TRP A 82 -5.86 -25.47 6.81
N ARG A 83 -7.01 -24.83 6.51
CA ARG A 83 -7.10 -23.66 5.62
C ARG A 83 -6.75 -22.33 6.29
N GLU A 84 -6.77 -22.23 7.62
CA GLU A 84 -6.46 -20.98 8.33
C GLU A 84 -5.02 -20.49 8.09
N PRO A 85 -3.98 -21.34 8.11
CA PRO A 85 -2.60 -20.93 7.81
C PRO A 85 -2.38 -20.59 6.34
N SER A 86 -3.20 -21.12 5.42
CA SER A 86 -3.07 -20.87 3.99
C SER A 86 -3.59 -19.50 3.55
N ARG A 87 -4.20 -18.72 4.46
CA ARG A 87 -4.69 -17.38 4.13
C ARG A 87 -3.51 -16.43 3.99
N PHE A 88 -3.45 -15.77 2.84
CA PHE A 88 -2.47 -14.71 2.58
C PHE A 88 -2.61 -13.50 3.52
N PHE A 89 -3.82 -13.24 4.04
CA PHE A 89 -4.08 -12.21 5.04
C PHE A 89 -5.41 -12.52 5.78
N PRO A 90 -5.49 -12.27 7.10
CA PRO A 90 -4.40 -11.89 7.99
C PRO A 90 -3.43 -13.07 8.20
N LEU A 91 -2.15 -12.75 8.38
CA LEU A 91 -1.12 -13.77 8.61
C LEU A 91 -1.25 -14.25 10.05
N HIS A 92 -1.51 -15.55 10.21
CA HIS A 92 -1.75 -16.19 11.49
C HIS A 92 -1.11 -17.58 11.48
N ASP A 93 -0.43 -17.94 12.57
CA ASP A 93 0.10 -19.28 12.77
C ASP A 93 -0.18 -19.74 14.19
N LYS A 94 -1.32 -20.41 14.35
CA LYS A 94 -1.86 -20.76 15.67
C LYS A 94 -1.30 -22.07 16.21
N CYS A 95 -0.95 -22.09 17.50
CA CYS A 95 -0.71 -23.33 18.24
C CYS A 95 -2.00 -24.04 18.61
N ASN A 96 -2.98 -23.24 19.03
CA ASN A 96 -4.28 -23.67 19.54
C ASN A 96 -5.29 -22.54 19.26
N ALA A 97 -6.56 -22.77 19.58
CA ALA A 97 -7.63 -21.79 19.33
C ALA A 97 -7.38 -20.39 19.96
N SER A 98 -6.56 -20.32 21.01
CA SER A 98 -6.33 -19.11 21.81
C SER A 98 -4.97 -18.42 21.60
N TYR A 99 -3.99 -19.10 20.99
CA TYR A 99 -2.62 -18.60 20.90
C TYR A 99 -2.09 -18.61 19.46
N ASP A 100 -1.60 -17.45 19.03
CA ASP A 100 -1.00 -17.19 17.73
C ASP A 100 0.49 -16.87 17.88
N LEU A 101 1.33 -17.51 17.07
CA LEU A 101 2.77 -17.23 17.02
C LEU A 101 3.04 -15.89 16.36
N VAL A 102 2.19 -15.48 15.42
CA VAL A 102 2.36 -14.22 14.70
C VAL A 102 2.06 -13.06 15.65
N PRO A 103 3.02 -12.14 15.88
CA PRO A 103 2.78 -11.00 16.73
C PRO A 103 1.63 -10.12 16.22
N VAL A 104 0.78 -9.65 17.14
CA VAL A 104 -0.41 -8.84 16.82
C VAL A 104 -0.10 -7.58 15.99
N TRP A 105 1.12 -7.06 16.06
CA TRP A 105 1.55 -5.86 15.33
C TRP A 105 1.91 -6.11 13.86
N VAL A 106 2.21 -7.36 13.46
CA VAL A 106 2.65 -7.69 12.09
C VAL A 106 1.56 -7.35 11.07
N ASN A 107 0.31 -7.75 11.32
CA ASN A 107 -0.80 -7.51 10.41
C ASN A 107 -1.09 -6.00 10.21
N PRO A 108 -1.25 -5.18 11.27
CA PRO A 108 -1.35 -3.72 11.12
C PRO A 108 -0.13 -3.08 10.43
N ALA A 109 1.08 -3.52 10.76
CA ALA A 109 2.30 -3.00 10.15
C ALA A 109 2.33 -3.26 8.63
N LEU A 110 2.00 -4.49 8.19
CA LEU A 110 1.92 -4.83 6.76
C LEU A 110 0.93 -3.93 6.01
N VAL A 111 -0.24 -3.68 6.60
CA VAL A 111 -1.25 -2.79 6.00
C VAL A 111 -0.70 -1.37 5.88
N LEU A 112 -0.17 -0.81 6.98
CA LEU A 112 0.33 0.57 7.01
C LEU A 112 1.49 0.78 6.03
N PHE A 113 2.51 -0.08 6.06
CA PHE A 113 3.66 0.06 5.17
C PHE A 113 3.30 -0.18 3.71
N SER A 114 2.38 -1.11 3.41
CA SER A 114 1.88 -1.31 2.05
C SER A 114 1.14 -0.09 1.53
N LEU A 115 0.30 0.54 2.35
CA LEU A 115 -0.40 1.78 1.98
C LEU A 115 0.59 2.93 1.71
N VAL A 116 1.62 3.07 2.55
CA VAL A 116 2.69 4.06 2.34
C VAL A 116 3.47 3.77 1.06
N ALA A 117 3.81 2.49 0.81
CA ALA A 117 4.56 2.08 -0.39
C ALA A 117 3.78 2.37 -1.68
N VAL A 118 2.49 2.02 -1.71
CA VAL A 118 1.61 2.27 -2.85
C VAL A 118 1.35 3.75 -3.02
N GLY A 119 1.02 4.46 -1.94
CA GLY A 119 0.73 5.90 -1.98
C GLY A 119 1.92 6.72 -2.47
N SER A 120 3.12 6.41 -1.98
CA SER A 120 4.37 7.07 -2.41
C SER A 120 4.73 6.73 -3.85
N LEU A 121 4.52 5.49 -4.31
CA LEU A 121 4.74 5.10 -5.70
C LEU A 121 3.79 5.84 -6.64
N LEU A 122 2.50 5.93 -6.29
CA LEU A 122 1.50 6.67 -7.08
C LEU A 122 1.87 8.16 -7.16
N ALA A 123 2.31 8.76 -6.06
CA ALA A 123 2.80 10.14 -6.05
C ALA A 123 4.04 10.33 -6.95
N ALA A 124 4.99 9.39 -6.91
CA ALA A 124 6.18 9.40 -7.77
C ALA A 124 5.81 9.31 -9.26
N CYS A 125 4.93 8.37 -9.62
CA CYS A 125 4.42 8.21 -10.98
C CYS A 125 3.68 9.46 -11.46
N TRP A 126 2.79 10.02 -10.63
CA TRP A 126 2.02 11.21 -10.97
C TRP A 126 2.91 12.43 -11.19
N THR A 127 3.84 12.69 -10.27
CA THR A 127 4.77 13.84 -10.40
C THR A 127 5.66 13.71 -11.63
N THR A 128 6.13 12.51 -11.94
CA THR A 128 6.92 12.22 -13.15
C THR A 128 6.08 12.43 -14.41
N PHE A 129 4.86 11.89 -14.45
CA PHE A 129 3.93 12.04 -15.56
C PHE A 129 3.61 13.51 -15.85
N VAL A 130 3.31 14.31 -14.83
CA VAL A 130 3.05 15.75 -14.99
C VAL A 130 4.28 16.49 -15.54
N ARG A 131 5.49 16.16 -15.07
CA ARG A 131 6.74 16.76 -15.57
C ARG A 131 6.99 16.41 -17.04
N VAL A 132 6.84 15.13 -17.38
CA VAL A 132 6.98 14.62 -18.74
C VAL A 132 5.97 15.32 -19.66
N ARG A 133 4.68 15.37 -19.29
CA ARG A 133 3.67 16.07 -20.10
C ARG A 133 3.96 17.55 -20.31
N ARG A 134 4.46 18.26 -19.30
CA ARG A 134 4.87 19.67 -19.44
C ARG A 134 6.00 19.82 -20.44
N PHE A 135 7.00 18.95 -20.38
CA PHE A 135 8.13 18.92 -21.31
C PHE A 135 7.71 18.61 -22.75
N TRP A 136 6.79 17.65 -22.95
CA TRP A 136 6.25 17.36 -24.28
C TRP A 136 5.41 18.51 -24.83
N ARG A 137 4.67 19.25 -23.99
CA ARG A 137 3.91 20.43 -24.42
C ARG A 137 4.83 21.56 -24.89
N THR A 138 5.88 21.89 -24.14
CA THR A 138 6.84 22.93 -24.55
C THR A 138 7.61 22.56 -25.82
N ARG A 139 7.94 21.28 -26.02
CA ARG A 139 8.56 20.81 -27.26
C ARG A 139 7.64 20.88 -28.48
N ARG A 140 6.33 20.67 -28.33
CA ARG A 140 5.37 20.78 -29.44
C ARG A 140 5.14 22.22 -29.91
N THR A 141 5.29 23.20 -29.02
CA THR A 141 5.15 24.62 -29.37
C THR A 141 6.43 25.24 -29.96
N ALA A 142 7.56 24.52 -29.92
CA ALA A 142 8.85 24.97 -30.46
C ALA A 142 9.16 24.36 -31.85
N ARG A 143 8.24 23.57 -32.40
CA ARG A 143 8.23 23.08 -33.80
C ARG A 143 7.14 23.80 -34.55
#